data_AF-A0A355QIP1-F1
#
_entry.id   AF-A0A355QIP1-F1
#
_cell.length_a   1.000
_cell.length_b   1.000
_cell.length_c   1.000
_cell.angle_alpha   90.00
_cell.angle_beta   90.00
_cell.angle_gamma   90.00
#
_symmetry.space_group_name_H-M   'P 1'
#
loop_
_entity.id
_entity.type
_entity.pdbx_description
1 polymer ?
#
loop_
_entity_poly.entity_id
_entity_poly.type
_entity_poly.pdbx_seq_one_letter_code
_entity_poly.pdbx_strand_id
1 'polypeptide(L)'
;MTDQDPTQPYAGFEGEVRRTIVGSDPWWPGQPTAPAGAPNVIVMLCDDLGFADIGCYGSEIDTPHLDRLADEGLRYTNFHVNPMCS
;
A
#
# COMPACT_ATOMS: atom_id res chain seq x y z
N MET A 1 -32.77 15.96 -0.87
CA MET A 1 -31.68 15.54 0.04
C MET A 1 -32.03 14.12 0.44
N THR A 2 -31.42 13.13 -0.23
CA THR A 2 -31.76 11.71 -0.01
C THR A 2 -31.32 11.31 1.40
N ASP A 3 -32.24 10.71 2.15
CA ASP A 3 -32.04 10.07 3.45
C ASP A 3 -31.14 8.85 3.24
N GLN A 4 -29.83 9.08 3.13
CA GLN A 4 -28.85 7.99 3.10
C GLN A 4 -28.49 7.66 4.53
N ASP A 5 -28.76 6.41 4.91
CA ASP A 5 -28.29 5.86 6.16
C ASP A 5 -26.75 5.94 6.18
N PRO A 6 -26.13 6.70 7.10
CA PRO A 6 -24.68 6.85 7.14
C PRO A 6 -23.95 5.56 7.51
N THR A 7 -24.69 4.51 7.90
CA THR A 7 -24.16 3.19 8.20
C THR A 7 -24.27 2.22 7.03
N GLN A 8 -24.84 2.65 5.90
CA GLN A 8 -24.96 1.81 4.72
C GLN A 8 -23.57 1.45 4.16
N PRO A 9 -23.24 0.16 3.98
CA PRO A 9 -21.96 -0.23 3.42
C PRO A 9 -21.87 0.15 1.94
N TYR A 10 -20.64 0.22 1.41
CA TYR A 10 -20.41 0.47 0.00
C TYR A 10 -20.95 -0.67 -0.88
N ALA A 11 -21.28 -0.35 -2.13
CA ALA A 11 -21.84 -1.31 -3.08
C ALA A 11 -20.93 -2.55 -3.24
N GLY A 12 -21.52 -3.74 -3.13
CA GLY A 12 -20.80 -5.01 -3.25
C GLY A 12 -20.24 -5.58 -1.94
N PHE A 13 -20.38 -4.88 -0.80
CA PHE A 13 -20.03 -5.44 0.50
C PHE A 13 -21.04 -6.53 0.92
N GLU A 14 -20.58 -7.74 1.15
CA GLU A 14 -21.44 -8.87 1.57
C GLU A 14 -21.30 -9.21 3.07
N GLY A 15 -20.60 -8.38 3.85
CA GLY A 15 -20.52 -8.51 5.30
C GLY A 15 -21.72 -7.88 6.01
N GLU A 16 -21.71 -7.92 7.33
CA GLU A 16 -22.76 -7.31 8.16
C GLU A 16 -22.17 -6.25 9.09
N VAL A 17 -22.56 -4.98 8.89
CA VAL A 17 -22.21 -3.88 9.79
C VAL A 17 -23.21 -3.88 10.94
N ARG A 18 -22.75 -4.19 12.16
CA ARG A 18 -23.56 -4.10 13.37
C ARG A 18 -23.09 -2.94 14.25
N ARG A 19 -23.81 -2.69 15.34
CA ARG A 19 -23.54 -1.56 16.25
C ARG A 19 -22.13 -1.59 16.86
N THR A 20 -21.57 -2.77 17.05
CA THR A 20 -20.22 -2.95 17.61
C THR A 20 -19.39 -3.85 16.70
N ILE A 21 -18.07 -3.63 16.70
CA ILE A 21 -17.12 -4.41 15.91
C ILE A 21 -17.19 -5.90 16.25
N VAL A 22 -17.38 -6.25 17.53
CA VAL A 22 -17.43 -7.62 18.02
C VAL A 22 -18.57 -8.41 17.39
N GLY A 23 -19.69 -7.72 17.12
CA GLY A 23 -20.81 -8.31 16.45
C GLY A 23 -20.82 -8.02 14.96
N SER A 24 -19.78 -7.52 14.31
CA SER A 24 -19.83 -7.28 12.85
C SER A 24 -19.16 -8.41 12.10
N ASP A 25 -19.65 -8.70 10.89
CA ASP A 25 -19.03 -9.68 9.99
C ASP A 25 -18.19 -8.92 8.96
N PRO A 26 -16.84 -8.99 9.03
CA PRO A 26 -16.00 -8.35 8.05
C PRO A 26 -16.12 -9.10 6.72
N TRP A 27 -16.14 -8.35 5.62
CA TRP A 27 -16.08 -8.91 4.28
C TRP A 27 -15.06 -8.17 3.44
N TRP A 28 -14.35 -8.94 2.63
CA TRP A 28 -13.37 -8.48 1.67
C TRP A 28 -13.69 -9.15 0.33
N PRO A 29 -13.55 -8.44 -0.81
CA PRO A 29 -13.68 -9.10 -2.09
C PRO A 29 -12.65 -10.23 -2.21
N GLY A 30 -13.02 -11.31 -2.89
CA GLY A 30 -12.10 -12.41 -3.15
C GLY A 30 -10.82 -11.90 -3.81
N GLN A 31 -9.67 -12.33 -3.29
CA GLN A 31 -8.40 -11.92 -3.86
C GLN A 31 -8.27 -12.49 -5.28
N PRO A 32 -7.94 -11.65 -6.29
CA PRO A 32 -7.72 -12.14 -7.64
C PRO A 32 -6.55 -13.14 -7.63
N THR A 33 -6.73 -14.28 -8.31
CA THR A 33 -5.67 -15.27 -8.46
C THR A 33 -4.87 -14.97 -9.72
N ALA A 34 -3.55 -14.89 -9.58
CA ALA A 34 -2.66 -14.70 -10.71
C ALA A 34 -2.69 -15.92 -11.66
N PRO A 35 -2.68 -15.74 -12.99
CA PRO A 35 -2.56 -16.85 -13.94
C PRO A 35 -1.28 -17.66 -13.73
N ALA A 36 -1.29 -18.92 -14.19
CA ALA A 36 -0.09 -19.76 -14.16
C ALA A 36 1.06 -19.11 -14.95
N GLY A 37 2.24 -19.03 -14.33
CA GLY A 37 3.43 -18.43 -14.93
C GLY A 37 3.51 -16.90 -14.85
N ALA A 38 2.54 -16.24 -14.20
CA ALA A 38 2.65 -14.81 -13.89
C ALA A 38 3.87 -14.56 -12.96
N PRO A 39 4.58 -13.43 -13.12
CA PRO A 39 5.67 -13.07 -12.23
C PRO A 39 5.14 -12.71 -10.83
N ASN A 40 5.97 -12.91 -9.81
CA ASN A 40 5.72 -12.31 -8.51
C ASN A 40 6.04 -10.82 -8.58
N VAL A 41 5.11 -9.97 -8.15
CA VAL A 41 5.32 -8.52 -8.03
C VAL A 41 5.32 -8.17 -6.56
N ILE A 42 6.41 -7.58 -6.07
CA ILE A 42 6.54 -7.09 -4.70
C ILE A 42 6.58 -5.57 -4.76
N VAL A 43 5.64 -4.92 -4.05
CA VAL A 43 5.65 -3.48 -3.83
C VAL A 43 6.08 -3.26 -2.38
N MET A 44 7.22 -2.61 -2.19
CA MET A 44 7.71 -2.17 -0.89
C MET A 44 7.49 -0.67 -0.79
N LEU A 45 6.62 -0.25 0.14
CA LEU A 45 6.35 1.15 0.45
C LEU A 45 6.80 1.42 1.88
N CYS A 46 7.64 2.43 2.04
CA CYS A 46 8.11 2.91 3.34
C CYS A 46 7.41 4.22 3.66
N ASP A 47 6.89 4.32 4.89
CA ASP A 47 6.26 5.53 5.40
C ASP A 47 7.32 6.54 5.86
N ASP A 48 7.09 7.82 5.60
CA ASP A 48 7.97 8.95 5.97
C ASP A 48 9.47 8.80 5.58
N LEU A 49 9.79 8.03 4.53
CA LEU A 49 11.17 7.86 4.06
C LEU A 49 11.62 9.06 3.20
N GLY A 50 12.62 9.79 3.69
CA GLY A 50 13.23 10.92 2.99
C GLY A 50 14.10 10.50 1.81
N PHE A 51 14.28 11.42 0.85
CA PHE A 51 15.09 11.16 -0.35
C PHE A 51 16.54 10.76 -0.04
N ALA A 52 17.15 11.39 0.98
CA ALA A 52 18.55 11.16 1.36
C ALA A 52 18.72 10.13 2.50
N ASP A 53 17.68 9.35 2.82
CA ASP A 53 17.75 8.33 3.88
C ASP A 53 18.34 6.99 3.40
N ILE A 54 18.49 6.80 2.09
CA ILE A 54 19.09 5.60 1.49
C ILE A 54 20.48 5.93 0.94
N GLY A 55 21.45 5.05 1.17
CA GLY A 55 22.86 5.17 0.75
C GLY A 55 23.02 5.51 -0.73
N CYS A 56 22.27 4.85 -1.61
CA CYS A 56 22.32 5.12 -3.05
C CYS A 56 21.85 6.52 -3.46
N TYR A 57 21.26 7.31 -2.56
CA TYR A 57 20.94 8.73 -2.75
C TYR A 57 21.82 9.69 -1.92
N GLY A 58 22.87 9.17 -1.27
CA GLY A 58 23.86 9.97 -0.54
C GLY A 58 23.66 10.00 0.98
N SER A 59 22.93 9.05 1.55
CA SER A 59 22.81 8.91 3.02
C SER A 59 24.14 8.60 3.70
N GLU A 60 24.26 8.99 4.97
CA GLU A 60 25.33 8.54 5.87
C GLU A 60 25.02 7.16 6.51
N ILE A 61 23.77 6.67 6.38
CA ILE A 61 23.36 5.37 6.89
C ILE A 61 23.70 4.27 5.88
N ASP A 62 24.39 3.22 6.34
CA ASP A 62 24.67 2.05 5.51
C ASP A 62 23.37 1.27 5.21
N THR A 63 22.92 1.30 3.95
CA THR A 63 21.74 0.57 3.46
C THR A 63 22.09 -0.48 2.39
N PRO A 64 23.02 -1.41 2.64
CA PRO A 64 23.66 -2.21 1.60
C PRO A 64 22.69 -3.09 0.80
N HIS A 65 21.56 -3.50 1.40
CA HIS A 65 20.54 -4.28 0.70
C HIS A 65 19.71 -3.45 -0.28
N LEU A 66 19.40 -2.19 0.06
CA LEU A 66 18.70 -1.27 -0.82
C LEU A 66 19.63 -0.76 -1.93
N ASP A 67 20.91 -0.55 -1.59
CA ASP A 67 21.92 -0.12 -2.56
C ASP A 67 22.12 -1.19 -3.63
N ARG A 68 22.26 -2.46 -3.23
CA ARG A 68 22.33 -3.59 -4.16
C ARG A 68 21.08 -3.69 -5.05
N LEU A 69 19.89 -3.47 -4.49
CA LEU A 69 18.65 -3.47 -5.27
C LEU A 69 18.64 -2.35 -6.32
N ALA A 70 19.14 -1.17 -5.97
CA ALA A 70 19.26 -0.04 -6.90
C ALA A 70 20.28 -0.32 -8.01
N ASP A 71 21.41 -0.97 -7.70
CA ASP A 71 22.46 -1.33 -8.66
C ASP A 71 22.02 -2.43 -9.66
N GLU A 72 21.18 -3.37 -9.21
CA GLU A 72 20.63 -4.44 -10.05
C GLU A 72 19.38 -4.00 -10.84
N GLY A 73 18.92 -2.77 -10.65
CA GLY A 73 17.63 -2.29 -11.13
C GLY A 73 17.65 -0.89 -11.73
N LEU A 74 16.53 -0.18 -11.58
CA LEU A 74 16.37 1.20 -12.02
C LEU A 74 16.21 2.11 -10.80
N ARG A 75 16.87 3.27 -10.85
CA ARG A 75 16.81 4.31 -9.81
C ARG A 75 16.24 5.60 -10.38
N TYR A 76 15.28 6.20 -9.68
CA TYR A 76 14.64 7.45 -10.09
C TYR A 76 15.11 8.60 -9.20
N THR A 77 15.67 9.65 -9.81
CA THR A 77 16.16 10.82 -9.07
C THR A 77 15.17 11.99 -9.04
N ASN A 78 13.96 11.81 -9.61
CA ASN A 78 12.95 12.86 -9.73
C ASN A 78 11.51 12.31 -9.58
N PHE A 79 11.32 11.41 -8.62
CA PHE A 79 10.01 10.83 -8.29
C PHE A 79 9.27 11.74 -7.28
N HIS A 80 7.98 12.01 -7.51
CA HIS A 80 7.19 12.96 -6.72
C HIS A 80 5.98 12.28 -6.08
N VAL A 81 5.69 12.64 -4.84
CA VAL A 81 4.54 12.15 -4.06
C VAL A 81 3.75 13.32 -3.46
N ASN A 82 2.52 13.07 -3.03
CA ASN A 82 1.79 14.02 -2.17
C ASN A 82 2.42 13.99 -0.77
N PRO A 83 2.70 15.13 -0.12
CA PRO A 83 3.38 15.17 1.18
C PRO A 83 2.44 14.87 2.37
N MET A 84 1.31 14.20 2.16
CA MET A 84 0.32 13.89 3.19
C MET A 84 -0.17 12.45 3.06
N CYS A 85 -0.33 11.79 4.21
CA CYS A 85 -1.01 10.51 4.34
C CYS A 85 -2.53 10.71 4.42
N SER A 86 -3.31 9.67 4.10
CA SER A 86 -4.79 9.67 4.09
C SER A 86 -5.41 9.26 5.42
#